data_AF-A0A3C0FWJ3-F1
#
_entry.id   AF-A0A3C0FWJ3-F1
#
_cell.length_a   1.000
_cell.length_b   1.000
_cell.length_c   1.000
_cell.angle_alpha   90.00
_cell.angle_beta   90.00
_cell.angle_gamma   90.00
#
_symmetry.space_group_name_H-M   'P 1'
#
loop_
_entity.id
_entity.type
_entity.pdbx_description
1 polymer ?
#
loop_
_entity_poly.entity_id
_entity_poly.type
_entity_poly.pdbx_seq_one_letter_code
_entity_poly.pdbx_strand_id
1 'polypeptide(L)'
;VYLHIITPMMRTVFFTVFILMSAIVMKAFDLVVALTGGGPGFSSDLPARFVVDHILNRQELGLGAAGAFVLLCTVIAVISPYIYFELKKERGGRGH
;
A
#
# COMPACT_ATOMS: atom_id res chain seq x y z
N VAL A 1 -22.29 12.80 -21.11
CA VAL A 1 -23.30 13.02 -20.05
C VAL A 1 -23.17 11.99 -18.91
N TYR A 2 -23.12 10.68 -19.19
CA TYR A 2 -23.00 9.61 -18.17
C TYR A 2 -21.74 9.70 -17.27
N LEU A 3 -20.56 9.96 -17.87
CA LEU A 3 -19.29 10.09 -17.14
C LEU A 3 -19.24 11.30 -16.19
N HIS A 4 -20.06 12.33 -16.38
CA HIS A 4 -20.01 13.52 -15.53
C HIS A 4 -20.90 13.42 -14.28
N ILE A 5 -21.90 12.53 -14.31
CA ILE A 5 -22.87 12.36 -13.22
C ILE A 5 -22.45 11.18 -12.33
N ILE A 6 -21.98 10.09 -12.93
CA ILE A 6 -21.59 8.88 -12.18
C ILE A 6 -20.21 9.04 -11.53
N THR A 7 -19.24 9.66 -12.20
CA THR A 7 -17.89 9.86 -11.65
C THR A 7 -17.88 10.59 -10.29
N PRO A 8 -18.65 11.68 -10.05
CA PRO A 8 -18.69 12.29 -8.72
C PRO A 8 -19.43 11.45 -7.68
N MET A 9 -20.44 10.66 -8.06
CA MET A 9 -21.19 9.82 -7.13
C MET A 9 -20.40 8.56 -6.72
N MET A 10 -19.68 7.96 -7.67
CA MET A 10 -18.80 6.81 -7.44
C MET A 10 -17.50 7.19 -6.74
N ARG A 11 -17.06 8.46 -6.82
CA ARG A 11 -15.81 8.93 -6.19
C ARG A 11 -15.77 8.63 -4.69
N THR A 12 -16.86 8.84 -3.96
CA THR A 12 -16.92 8.57 -2.51
C THR A 12 -16.80 7.07 -2.19
N VAL A 13 -17.45 6.21 -2.97
CA VAL A 13 -17.38 4.75 -2.79
C VAL A 13 -16.03 4.19 -3.23
N PHE A 14 -15.45 4.72 -4.31
CA PHE A 14 -14.11 4.35 -4.74
C PHE A 14 -13.07 4.63 -3.64
N PHE A 15 -13.19 5.75 -2.94
CA PHE A 15 -12.27 6.07 -1.85
C PHE A 15 -12.40 5.11 -0.67
N THR A 16 -13.62 4.75 -0.24
CA THR A 16 -13.80 3.84 0.89
C THR A 16 -13.32 2.43 0.56
N VAL A 17 -13.63 1.92 -0.63
CA VAL A 17 -13.17 0.61 -1.10
C VAL A 17 -11.65 0.60 -1.25
N PHE A 18 -11.04 1.67 -1.78
CA PHE A 18 -9.58 1.77 -1.89
C PHE A 18 -8.89 1.68 -0.52
N ILE A 19 -9.38 2.41 0.48
CA ILE A 19 -8.83 2.37 1.85
C ILE A 19 -8.94 0.96 2.44
N LEU A 20 -10.13 0.33 2.34
CA LEU A 20 -10.34 -1.04 2.81
C LEU A 20 -9.40 -2.01 2.09
N MET A 21 -9.27 -1.89 0.78
CA MET A 21 -8.43 -2.77 -0.02
C MET A 21 -6.95 -2.62 0.35
N SER A 22 -6.45 -1.39 0.54
CA SER A 22 -5.10 -1.15 1.07
C SER A 22 -4.88 -1.79 2.44
N ALA A 23 -5.86 -1.71 3.35
CA ALA A 23 -5.79 -2.34 4.66
C ALA A 23 -5.81 -3.88 4.59
N ILE A 24 -6.51 -4.46 3.61
CA ILE A 24 -6.55 -5.91 3.38
C ILE A 24 -5.23 -6.41 2.78
N VAL A 25 -4.61 -5.64 1.87
CA VAL A 25 -3.31 -5.99 1.27
C VAL A 25 -2.20 -6.08 2.30
N MET A 26 -2.20 -5.21 3.32
CA MET A 26 -1.22 -5.31 4.42
C MET A 26 -1.28 -6.67 5.14
N LYS A 27 -2.49 -7.22 5.35
CA LYS A 27 -2.68 -8.54 5.96
C LYS A 27 -2.35 -9.71 5.02
N ALA A 28 -2.27 -9.45 3.71
CA ALA A 28 -1.94 -10.49 2.74
C ALA A 28 -0.50 -11.00 2.88
N PHE A 29 0.40 -10.23 3.53
CA PHE A 29 1.77 -10.67 3.81
C PHE A 29 1.80 -11.96 4.63
N ASP A 30 1.12 -11.99 5.77
CA ASP A 30 1.08 -13.18 6.63
C ASP A 30 0.47 -14.38 5.90
N LEU A 31 -0.57 -14.14 5.08
CA LEU A 31 -1.23 -15.18 4.28
C LEU A 31 -0.29 -15.78 3.22
N VAL A 32 0.41 -14.96 2.44
CA VAL A 32 1.32 -15.43 1.38
C VAL A 32 2.48 -16.22 1.98
N VAL A 33 3.02 -15.76 3.10
CA VAL A 33 4.08 -16.47 3.84
C VAL A 33 3.59 -17.82 4.35
N ALA A 34 2.36 -17.88 4.90
CA ALA A 34 1.78 -19.12 5.42
C ALA A 34 1.43 -20.15 4.33
N LEU A 35 0.91 -19.71 3.18
CA LEU A 35 0.45 -20.61 2.12
C LEU A 35 1.55 -21.10 1.18
N THR A 36 2.55 -20.25 0.91
CA THR A 36 3.51 -20.52 -0.17
C THR A 36 4.94 -20.11 0.15
N GLY A 37 5.17 -19.38 1.24
CA GLY A 37 6.47 -18.74 1.49
C GLY A 37 6.93 -17.84 0.33
N GLY A 38 6.00 -17.27 -0.47
CA GLY A 38 6.32 -16.49 -1.67
C GLY A 38 6.25 -17.24 -3.01
N GLY A 39 5.94 -18.55 -2.98
CA GLY A 39 5.70 -19.39 -4.17
C GLY A 39 6.95 -19.68 -5.02
N PRO A 40 6.97 -20.77 -5.82
CA PRO A 40 8.18 -21.24 -6.49
C PRO A 40 8.71 -20.17 -7.46
N GLY A 41 9.92 -19.68 -7.22
CA GLY A 41 10.59 -18.69 -8.08
C GLY A 41 10.17 -17.23 -7.87
N PHE A 42 9.75 -16.83 -6.66
CA PHE A 42 9.42 -15.44 -6.29
C PHE A 42 8.16 -14.85 -6.96
N SER A 43 7.30 -15.69 -7.54
CA SER A 43 6.14 -15.22 -8.33
C SER A 43 5.05 -14.54 -7.51
N SER A 44 5.05 -14.68 -6.18
CA SER A 44 4.11 -14.01 -5.27
C SER A 44 4.84 -13.20 -4.21
N ASP A 45 6.09 -12.80 -4.46
CA ASP A 45 6.90 -12.19 -3.44
C ASP A 45 6.54 -10.72 -3.21
N LEU A 46 6.42 -10.36 -1.93
CA LEU A 46 6.09 -9.01 -1.50
C LEU A 46 7.39 -8.27 -1.18
N PRO A 47 7.48 -6.94 -1.43
CA PRO A 47 8.67 -6.17 -1.08
C PRO A 47 9.02 -6.28 0.42
N ALA A 48 8.03 -6.51 1.29
CA ALA A 48 8.24 -6.77 2.71
C ALA A 48 9.01 -8.07 2.99
N ARG A 49 8.86 -9.10 2.13
CA ARG A 49 9.53 -10.38 2.27
C ARG A 49 11.03 -10.27 2.03
N PHE A 50 11.45 -9.45 1.08
CA PHE A 50 12.87 -9.13 0.84
C PHE A 50 13.55 -8.58 2.10
N VAL A 51 12.90 -7.62 2.78
CA VAL A 51 13.44 -7.00 4.00
C VAL A 51 13.53 -8.02 5.15
N VAL A 52 12.44 -8.76 5.37
CA VAL A 52 12.35 -9.76 6.45
C VAL A 52 13.37 -10.89 6.24
N ASP A 53 13.55 -11.38 5.01
CA ASP A 53 14.51 -12.44 4.70
C ASP A 53 15.97 -11.97 4.90
N HIS A 54 16.30 -10.74 4.50
CA HIS A 54 17.67 -10.21 4.67
C HIS A 54 18.02 -9.89 6.12
N ILE A 55 17.06 -9.40 6.91
CA ILE A 55 17.25 -9.08 8.33
C ILE A 55 17.26 -10.34 9.20
N LEU A 56 16.34 -11.28 8.96
CA LEU A 56 16.14 -12.45 9.85
C LEU A 56 16.85 -13.72 9.38
N ASN A 57 16.89 -14.01 8.07
CA ASN A 57 17.49 -15.25 7.55
C ASN A 57 18.95 -15.10 7.14
N ARG A 58 19.39 -13.91 6.71
CA ARG A 58 20.78 -13.68 6.26
C ARG A 58 21.65 -12.88 7.23
N GLN A 59 21.07 -12.29 8.29
CA GLN A 59 21.75 -11.38 9.23
C GLN A 59 22.50 -10.19 8.57
N GLU A 60 22.22 -9.91 7.30
CA GLU A 60 22.81 -8.81 6.54
C GLU A 60 22.01 -7.53 6.77
N LEU A 61 22.18 -6.96 7.98
CA LEU A 61 21.41 -5.81 8.45
C LEU A 61 21.56 -4.58 7.55
N GLY A 62 22.72 -4.40 6.90
CA GLY A 62 22.97 -3.28 5.99
C GLY A 62 22.08 -3.32 4.74
N LEU A 63 22.02 -4.47 4.06
CA LEU A 63 21.17 -4.66 2.88
C LEU A 63 19.68 -4.69 3.26
N GLY A 64 19.34 -5.32 4.39
CA GLY A 64 17.99 -5.31 4.93
C GLY A 64 17.47 -3.90 5.26
N ALA A 65 18.30 -3.07 5.88
CA ALA A 65 17.96 -1.68 6.20
C ALA A 65 17.82 -0.80 4.94
N ALA A 66 18.70 -0.99 3.95
CA ALA A 66 18.59 -0.30 2.66
C ALA A 66 17.28 -0.67 1.94
N GLY A 67 16.94 -1.97 1.92
CA GLY A 67 15.67 -2.45 1.38
C GLY A 67 14.44 -1.89 2.11
N ALA A 68 14.51 -1.81 3.45
CA ALA A 68 13.44 -1.22 4.27
C ALA A 68 13.23 0.28 3.95
N PHE A 69 14.32 1.02 3.75
CA PHE A 69 14.25 2.44 3.40
C PHE A 69 13.64 2.67 2.01
N VAL A 70 14.03 1.87 1.01
CA VAL A 70 13.44 1.93 -0.33
C VAL A 70 11.95 1.61 -0.28
N LEU A 71 11.56 0.57 0.46
CA LEU A 71 10.16 0.20 0.67
C LEU A 71 9.38 1.35 1.34
N LEU A 72 9.93 1.97 2.38
CA LEU A 72 9.35 3.13 3.04
C LEU A 72 9.11 4.28 2.05
N CYS A 73 10.10 4.63 1.24
CA CYS A 73 9.97 5.64 0.20
C CYS A 73 8.86 5.30 -0.80
N THR A 74 8.74 4.04 -1.23
CA THR A 74 7.67 3.60 -2.13
C THR A 74 6.29 3.72 -1.48
N VAL A 75 6.14 3.30 -0.23
CA VAL A 75 4.87 3.40 0.50
C VAL A 75 4.49 4.86 0.70
N ILE A 76 5.43 5.72 1.08
CA ILE A 76 5.20 7.17 1.19
C ILE A 76 4.80 7.75 -0.17
N ALA A 77 5.45 7.35 -1.27
CA ALA A 77 5.09 7.83 -2.60
C ALA A 77 3.64 7.43 -2.99
N VAL A 78 3.19 6.23 -2.60
CA VAL A 78 1.83 5.76 -2.86
C VAL A 78 0.80 6.43 -1.93
N ILE A 79 1.13 6.65 -0.66
CA ILE A 79 0.22 7.25 0.34
C ILE A 79 0.18 8.79 0.24
N SER A 80 1.28 9.44 -0.16
CA SER A 80 1.39 10.90 -0.32
C SER A 80 0.23 11.55 -1.10
N PRO A 81 -0.17 11.05 -2.30
CA PRO A 81 -1.31 11.61 -3.00
C PRO A 81 -2.59 11.51 -2.17
N TYR A 82 -2.80 10.41 -1.44
CA TYR A 82 -3.98 10.23 -0.58
C TYR A 82 -4.04 11.28 0.53
N ILE A 83 -2.95 11.50 1.27
CA ILE A 83 -2.88 12.53 2.33
C ILE A 83 -3.15 13.92 1.75
N TYR A 84 -2.59 14.22 0.58
CA TYR A 84 -2.80 15.50 -0.10
C TYR A 84 -4.26 15.70 -0.54
N PHE A 85 -4.92 14.63 -1.00
CA PHE A 85 -6.34 14.66 -1.37
C PHE A 85 -7.27 14.79 -0.16
N GLU A 86 -6.97 14.13 0.96
CA GLU A 86 -7.75 14.24 2.20
C GLU A 86 -7.64 15.66 2.79
N LEU A 87 -6.42 16.21 2.90
CA LEU A 87 -6.19 17.59 3.36
C LEU A 87 -6.90 18.62 2.47
N LYS A 88 -6.93 18.39 1.16
CA LYS A 88 -7.65 19.27 0.22
C LYS A 88 -9.17 19.13 0.36
N LYS A 89 -9.68 17.94 0.68
CA LYS A 89 -11.10 17.68 0.92
C LYS A 89 -11.59 18.36 2.21
N GLU A 90 -10.80 18.33 3.29
CA GLU A 90 -11.15 19.02 4.55
C GLU A 90 -11.23 20.55 4.38
N ARG A 91 -10.35 21.15 3.56
CA ARG A 91 -10.41 22.58 3.23
C ARG A 91 -11.59 22.97 2.34
N GLY A 92 -12.16 22.04 1.58
CA GLY A 92 -13.34 22.27 0.74
C GLY A 92 -14.69 22.07 1.44
N GLY A 93 -14.70 21.47 2.64
CA GLY A 93 -15.93 21.15 3.39
C GLY A 93 -16.27 22.12 4.53
N ARG A 94 -15.49 23.18 4.73
CA ARG A 94 -15.61 24.10 5.88
C ARG A 94 -16.04 25.51 5.47
N GLY A 95 -16.88 25.58 4.44
CA GLY A 95 -17.36 26.83 3.87
C GLY A 95 -18.76 26.71 3.31
N HIS A 96 -19.69 26.11 4.05
CA HIS A 96 -21.14 26.30 3.90
C HIS A 96 -21.80 26.10 5.26
#